data_AF-D6M314-F1
#
_entry.id   AF-D6M314-F1
#
_cell.length_a   1.000
_cell.length_b   1.000
_cell.length_c   1.000
_cell.angle_alpha   90.00
_cell.angle_beta   90.00
_cell.angle_gamma   90.00
#
_symmetry.space_group_name_H-M   'P 1'
#
loop_
_entity.id
_entity.type
_entity.pdbx_description
1 polymer ?
#
loop_
_entity_poly.entity_id
_entity_poly.type
_entity_poly.pdbx_seq_one_letter_code
_entity_poly.pdbx_strand_id
1 'polypeptide(L)'
;MTTPAADALCALSATELSALVRDREVSPVEVVDAVLERMAATEPELHAFCTPAPEQARASARVLAGRLARGGAAGPLAGVPLGVKDLLSTRGCAPPRVRSPTGTSCPKRTTSSWSGCARRTPSCSARPTRAS
;
A
#
# COMPACT_ATOMS: atom_id res chain seq x y z
N MET A 1 -29.96 -6.23 -2.84
CA MET A 1 -28.78 -5.96 -3.68
C MET A 1 -27.97 -7.24 -3.65
N THR A 2 -27.86 -7.96 -4.75
CA THR A 2 -27.13 -9.23 -4.82
C THR A 2 -25.65 -8.89 -4.83
N THR A 3 -24.95 -9.13 -3.71
CA THR A 3 -23.50 -8.96 -3.64
C THR A 3 -22.86 -9.88 -4.67
N PRO A 4 -22.12 -9.36 -5.68
CA PRO A 4 -21.39 -10.22 -6.59
C PRO A 4 -20.38 -11.05 -5.80
N ALA A 5 -20.10 -12.28 -6.24
CA ALA A 5 -19.10 -13.14 -5.59
C ALA A 5 -17.76 -12.40 -5.48
N ALA A 6 -17.03 -12.58 -4.38
CA ALA A 6 -15.76 -11.89 -4.11
C ALA A 6 -14.74 -12.02 -5.26
N ASP A 7 -14.71 -13.18 -5.92
CA ASP A 7 -13.86 -13.43 -7.09
C ASP A 7 -14.27 -12.60 -8.32
N ALA A 8 -15.56 -12.33 -8.51
CA ALA A 8 -16.04 -11.50 -9.61
C ALA A 8 -15.55 -10.05 -9.46
N LEU A 9 -15.56 -9.51 -8.24
CA LEU A 9 -15.00 -8.19 -7.95
C LEU A 9 -13.49 -8.14 -8.19
N CYS A 10 -12.78 -9.22 -7.88
CA CYS A 10 -11.34 -9.34 -8.08
C CYS A 10 -10.91 -9.49 -9.56
N ALA A 11 -11.84 -9.84 -10.45
CA ALA A 11 -11.59 -10.03 -11.87
C ALA A 11 -11.84 -8.77 -12.72
N LEU A 12 -12.49 -7.75 -12.15
CA LEU A 12 -12.79 -6.50 -12.85
C LEU A 12 -11.53 -5.66 -13.10
N SER A 13 -11.54 -4.87 -14.17
CA SER A 13 -10.50 -3.86 -14.40
C SER A 13 -10.60 -2.72 -13.36
N ALA A 14 -9.49 -2.03 -13.13
CA ALA A 14 -9.45 -0.89 -12.22
C ALA A 14 -10.44 0.23 -12.61
N THR A 15 -10.66 0.42 -13.92
CA THR A 15 -11.61 1.41 -14.46
C THR A 15 -13.06 1.02 -14.21
N GLU A 16 -13.41 -0.25 -14.39
CA GLU A 16 -14.76 -0.76 -14.09
C GLU A 16 -15.05 -0.68 -12.60
N LEU A 17 -14.10 -1.13 -11.77
CA LEU A 17 -14.23 -1.10 -10.32
C LEU A 17 -14.39 0.34 -9.79
N SER A 18 -13.60 1.29 -10.31
CA SER A 18 -13.75 2.70 -9.94
C SER A 18 -15.06 3.31 -10.41
N ALA A 19 -15.61 2.88 -11.55
CA ALA A 19 -16.92 3.32 -12.02
C ALA A 19 -18.03 2.80 -11.10
N LEU A 20 -18.02 1.50 -10.77
CA LEU A 20 -19.00 0.89 -9.85
C LEU A 20 -19.00 1.55 -8.46
N VAL A 21 -17.82 1.88 -7.93
CA VAL A 21 -17.69 2.58 -6.65
C VAL A 21 -18.20 4.02 -6.73
N ARG A 22 -17.92 4.73 -7.84
CA ARG A 22 -18.41 6.10 -8.05
C ARG A 22 -19.93 6.14 -8.20
N ASP A 23 -20.47 5.17 -8.92
CA ASP A 23 -21.91 5.05 -9.21
C ASP A 23 -22.66 4.43 -8.02
N ARG A 24 -21.93 4.09 -6.94
CA ARG A 24 -22.42 3.53 -5.67
C ARG A 24 -23.11 2.17 -5.80
N GLU A 25 -22.78 1.42 -6.85
CA GLU A 25 -23.26 0.06 -7.04
C GLU A 25 -22.55 -0.93 -6.11
N VAL A 26 -21.29 -0.64 -5.76
CA VAL A 26 -20.47 -1.46 -4.86
C VAL A 26 -19.83 -0.57 -3.78
N SER A 27 -19.80 -1.05 -2.54
CA SER A 27 -19.11 -0.33 -1.46
C SER A 27 -17.60 -0.54 -1.55
N PRO A 28 -16.78 0.52 -1.39
CA PRO A 28 -15.32 0.37 -1.39
C PRO A 28 -14.80 -0.52 -0.24
N VAL A 29 -15.59 -0.70 0.82
CA VAL A 29 -15.24 -1.62 1.92
C VAL A 29 -15.39 -3.08 1.47
N GLU A 30 -16.47 -3.40 0.76
CA GLU A 30 -16.73 -4.74 0.21
C GLU A 30 -15.65 -5.15 -0.80
N VAL A 31 -15.22 -4.21 -1.65
CA VAL A 31 -14.11 -4.42 -2.59
C VAL A 31 -12.83 -4.79 -1.86
N VAL A 32 -12.47 -4.06 -0.81
CA VAL A 32 -11.25 -4.33 -0.04
C VAL A 32 -11.35 -5.68 0.67
N ASP A 33 -12.49 -6.00 1.26
CA ASP A 33 -12.68 -7.29 1.94
C ASP A 33 -12.58 -8.47 0.96
N ALA A 34 -13.19 -8.36 -0.23
CA ALA A 34 -13.06 -9.38 -1.29
C ALA A 34 -11.60 -9.61 -1.72
N VAL A 35 -10.83 -8.53 -1.90
CA VAL A 35 -9.40 -8.65 -2.27
C VAL A 35 -8.56 -9.22 -1.14
N LEU A 36 -8.86 -8.88 0.12
CA LEU A 36 -8.17 -9.44 1.28
C LEU A 36 -8.45 -10.93 1.47
N GLU A 37 -9.69 -11.38 1.22
CA GLU A 37 -10.06 -12.80 1.23
C GLU A 37 -9.29 -13.58 0.16
N ARG A 38 -9.24 -13.07 -1.07
CA ARG A 38 -8.46 -13.69 -2.14
C ARG A 38 -6.98 -13.74 -1.80
N MET A 39 -6.43 -12.64 -1.28
CA MET A 39 -5.04 -12.58 -0.83
C MET A 39 -4.77 -13.66 0.22
N ALA A 40 -5.63 -13.81 1.23
CA ALA A 40 -5.46 -14.82 2.27
C ALA A 40 -5.45 -16.26 1.72
N ALA A 41 -6.23 -16.53 0.66
CA ALA A 41 -6.25 -17.84 0.01
C ALA A 41 -5.00 -18.10 -0.86
N THR A 42 -4.51 -17.10 -1.60
CA THR A 42 -3.42 -17.30 -2.59
C THR A 42 -2.02 -17.02 -2.06
N GLU A 43 -1.89 -16.17 -1.03
CA GLU A 43 -0.60 -15.75 -0.50
C GLU A 43 0.28 -16.89 0.06
N PRO A 44 -0.27 -17.97 0.68
CA PRO A 44 0.53 -19.12 1.12
C PRO A 44 1.31 -19.82 0.00
N GLU A 45 0.85 -19.68 -1.25
CA GLU A 45 1.51 -20.27 -2.42
C GLU A 45 2.38 -19.21 -3.13
N LEU A 46 1.84 -18.01 -3.34
CA LEU A 46 2.48 -16.98 -4.17
C LEU A 46 3.59 -16.20 -3.46
N HIS A 47 3.49 -16.00 -2.14
CA HIS A 47 4.42 -15.18 -1.36
C HIS A 47 4.67 -13.79 -1.98
N ALA A 48 3.62 -13.15 -2.48
CA ALA A 48 3.72 -11.92 -3.25
C ALA A 48 3.86 -10.65 -2.38
N PHE A 49 3.37 -10.68 -1.14
CA PHE A 49 3.31 -9.52 -0.24
C PHE A 49 4.34 -9.63 0.90
N CYS A 50 5.28 -8.68 0.95
CA CYS A 50 6.27 -8.63 2.03
C CYS A 50 5.70 -8.10 3.36
N THR A 51 4.76 -7.16 3.28
CA THR A 51 4.13 -6.51 4.44
C THR A 51 2.65 -6.26 4.13
N PRO A 52 1.75 -7.21 4.45
CA PRO A 52 0.31 -7.01 4.33
C PRO A 52 -0.15 -5.89 5.28
N ALA A 53 -1.08 -5.03 4.83
CA ALA A 53 -1.61 -3.91 5.62
C ALA A 53 -3.17 -3.86 5.59
N PRO A 54 -3.86 -4.94 6.05
CA PRO A 54 -5.31 -5.07 5.92
C PRO A 54 -6.09 -3.99 6.69
N GLU A 55 -5.63 -3.59 7.88
CA GLU A 55 -6.31 -2.58 8.69
C GLU A 55 -6.26 -1.20 8.03
N GLN A 56 -5.12 -0.85 7.43
CA GLN A 56 -4.95 0.42 6.71
C GLN A 56 -5.80 0.47 5.45
N ALA A 57 -5.90 -0.64 4.71
CA ALA A 57 -6.76 -0.76 3.53
C ALA A 57 -8.24 -0.55 3.93
N ARG A 58 -8.70 -1.25 4.97
CA ARG A 58 -10.07 -1.10 5.50
C ARG A 58 -10.35 0.31 6.01
N ALA A 59 -9.43 0.91 6.76
CA ALA A 59 -9.58 2.28 7.25
C ALA A 59 -9.72 3.29 6.10
N SER A 60 -8.89 3.16 5.06
CA SER A 60 -8.96 4.01 3.87
C SER A 60 -10.28 3.85 3.12
N ALA A 61 -10.77 2.61 2.99
CA ALA A 61 -12.06 2.33 2.37
C ALA A 61 -13.23 2.98 3.12
N ARG A 62 -13.24 2.93 4.46
CA ARG A 62 -14.27 3.61 5.28
C ARG A 62 -14.24 5.13 5.12
N VAL A 63 -13.04 5.72 5.06
CA VAL A 63 -12.89 7.16 4.81
C VAL A 63 -13.46 7.54 3.44
N LEU A 64 -13.20 6.72 2.41
CA LEU A 64 -13.76 6.92 1.08
C LEU A 64 -15.28 6.76 1.07
N ALA A 65 -15.82 5.72 1.69
CA ALA A 65 -17.26 5.51 1.82
C ALA A 65 -17.94 6.72 2.48
N GLY A 66 -17.37 7.26 3.56
CA GLY A 66 -17.87 8.48 4.22
C GLY A 66 -17.74 9.76 3.38
N ARG A 67 -16.79 9.83 2.43
CA ARG A 67 -16.71 10.94 1.46
C ARG A 67 -17.78 10.81 0.39
N LEU A 68 -17.97 9.61 -0.16
CA LEU A 68 -19.00 9.32 -1.17
C LEU A 68 -20.42 9.54 -0.61
N ALA A 69 -20.66 9.16 0.65
CA ALA A 69 -21.94 9.39 1.33
C ALA A 69 -22.29 10.87 1.48
N ARG A 70 -21.28 11.75 1.61
CA ARG A 70 -21.46 13.21 1.70
C ARG A 70 -21.51 13.91 0.33
N GLY A 71 -21.54 13.15 -0.77
CA GLY A 71 -21.52 13.71 -2.13
C GLY A 71 -20.18 14.32 -2.54
N GLY A 72 -19.09 13.99 -1.84
CA GLY A 72 -17.75 14.46 -2.19
C GLY A 72 -17.25 13.81 -3.49
N ALA A 73 -16.45 14.56 -4.26
CA ALA A 73 -15.82 14.05 -5.47
C ALA A 73 -14.85 12.90 -5.15
N ALA A 74 -15.01 11.79 -5.87
CA ALA A 74 -14.06 10.68 -5.88
C ALA A 74 -13.04 10.90 -7.01
N GLY A 75 -11.75 10.70 -6.71
CA GLY A 75 -10.71 10.71 -7.74
C GLY A 75 -10.86 9.54 -8.74
N PRO A 76 -10.10 9.54 -9.85
CA PRO A 76 -10.27 8.58 -10.94
C PRO A 76 -9.95 7.12 -10.57
N LEU A 77 -9.29 6.88 -9.43
CA LEU A 77 -8.97 5.55 -8.90
C LEU A 77 -9.57 5.33 -7.50
N ALA A 78 -10.63 6.06 -7.16
CA ALA A 78 -11.26 5.94 -5.87
C ALA A 78 -11.86 4.54 -5.70
N GLY A 79 -11.41 3.81 -4.67
CA GLY A 79 -11.92 2.49 -4.32
C GLY A 79 -11.15 1.34 -4.94
N VAL A 80 -10.14 1.62 -5.78
CA VAL A 80 -9.27 0.58 -6.35
C VAL A 80 -8.19 0.20 -5.33
N PRO A 81 -8.12 -1.07 -4.90
CA PRO A 81 -7.05 -1.56 -4.03
C PRO A 81 -5.73 -1.64 -4.79
N LEU A 82 -4.62 -1.25 -4.14
CA LEU A 82 -3.29 -1.16 -4.76
C LEU A 82 -2.23 -1.88 -3.92
N GLY A 83 -1.40 -2.68 -4.58
CA GLY A 83 -0.16 -3.21 -4.02
C GLY A 83 1.02 -2.32 -4.40
N VAL A 84 1.80 -1.87 -3.41
CA VAL A 84 2.99 -1.03 -3.63
C VAL A 84 4.24 -1.89 -3.50
N LYS A 85 5.15 -1.80 -4.47
CA LYS A 85 6.42 -2.54 -4.41
C LYS A 85 7.24 -2.08 -3.21
N ASP A 86 7.80 -3.05 -2.48
CA ASP A 86 8.64 -2.87 -1.29
C ASP A 86 10.04 -2.27 -1.59
N LEU A 87 10.14 -1.42 -2.60
CA LEU A 87 11.26 -0.49 -2.80
C LEU A 87 10.84 0.95 -2.48
N LEU A 88 9.53 1.21 -2.42
CA LEU A 88 8.95 2.52 -2.18
C LEU A 88 8.52 2.65 -0.72
N SER A 89 8.79 3.80 -0.13
CA SER A 89 8.43 4.03 1.27
C SER A 89 6.98 4.43 1.39
N THR A 90 6.19 3.55 1.98
CA THR A 90 4.78 3.76 2.26
C THR A 90 4.61 4.23 3.69
N ARG A 91 3.92 5.35 3.91
CA ARG A 91 3.67 5.89 5.25
C ARG A 91 2.83 4.90 6.06
N GLY A 92 3.33 4.51 7.23
CA GLY A 92 2.63 3.58 8.12
C GLY A 92 2.87 2.10 7.82
N CYS A 93 3.67 1.76 6.82
CA CYS A 93 4.18 0.40 6.61
C CYS A 93 5.62 0.27 7.12
N ALA A 94 6.07 -0.97 7.33
CA ALA A 94 7.46 -1.25 7.61
C ALA A 94 8.36 -0.65 6.51
N PRO A 95 9.57 -0.16 6.85
CA PRO A 95 10.46 0.39 5.84
C PRO A 95 10.83 -0.70 4.84
N PRO A 96 10.89 -0.39 3.54
CA PRO A 96 11.17 -1.40 2.53
C PRO A 96 12.43 -2.20 2.79
N ARG A 97 12.37 -3.52 2.60
CA ARG A 97 13.43 -4.51 2.86
C ARG A 97 14.47 -4.48 1.75
N VAL A 98 15.04 -3.32 1.48
CA VAL A 98 16.23 -3.21 0.64
C VAL A 98 17.43 -3.64 1.47
N ARG A 99 17.99 -4.81 1.13
CA ARG A 99 19.22 -5.31 1.76
C ARG A 99 20.37 -4.45 1.24
N SER A 100 20.96 -3.64 2.10
CA SER A 100 22.26 -3.06 1.79
C SER A 100 23.31 -4.18 1.80
N PRO A 101 24.38 -4.08 1.01
CA PRO A 101 25.49 -5.04 1.07
C PRO A 101 26.11 -5.17 2.48
N THR A 102 25.84 -4.22 3.38
CA THR A 102 26.32 -4.20 4.77
C THR A 102 25.27 -4.64 5.80
N GLY A 103 24.07 -5.07 5.39
CA GLY A 103 23.03 -5.61 6.28
C GLY A 103 22.24 -4.58 7.11
N THR A 104 22.64 -3.30 7.11
CA THR A 104 21.93 -2.22 7.80
C THR A 104 20.87 -1.62 6.88
N SER A 105 19.60 -1.68 7.26
CA SER A 105 18.54 -0.97 6.55
C SER A 105 18.74 0.54 6.70
N CYS A 106 19.08 1.24 5.61
CA CYS A 106 19.15 2.70 5.61
C CYS A 106 17.74 3.27 5.86
N PRO A 107 17.53 4.09 6.91
CA PRO A 107 16.29 4.82 7.07
C PRO A 107 16.21 5.86 5.95
N LYS A 108 15.49 5.53 4.87
CA LYS A 108 15.26 6.50 3.79
C LYS A 108 14.35 7.60 4.31
N ARG A 109 14.93 8.79 4.41
CA ARG A 109 14.26 10.04 4.76
C ARG A 109 13.14 10.28 3.73
N THR A 110 11.98 10.72 4.23
CA THR A 110 10.82 11.14 3.43
C THR A 110 11.25 12.08 2.30
N THR A 111 10.89 11.73 1.08
CA THR A 111 11.28 12.40 -0.17
C THR A 111 10.81 13.86 -0.21
N SER A 112 11.73 14.82 -0.12
CA SER A 112 11.49 16.20 -0.55
C SER A 112 12.57 16.77 -1.47
N SER A 113 13.60 16.02 -1.84
CA SER A 113 14.47 16.41 -2.96
C SER A 113 15.17 15.20 -3.56
N TRP A 114 14.65 14.73 -4.68
CA TRP A 114 15.42 13.88 -5.59
C TRP A 114 16.24 14.79 -6.50
N SER A 115 17.22 15.47 -5.90
CA SER A 115 18.23 16.26 -6.59
C SER A 115 19.55 16.00 -5.89
N GLY A 116 20.27 14.97 -6.30
CA GLY A 116 21.62 14.72 -5.74
C GLY A 116 22.08 13.27 -5.69
N CYS A 117 21.69 12.43 -6.64
CA CYS A 117 22.40 11.17 -6.86
C CYS A 117 23.66 11.41 -7.72
N ALA A 118 24.54 12.30 -7.28
CA ALA A 118 25.90 12.43 -7.80
C ALA A 118 26.74 13.33 -6.89
N ARG A 119 27.86 12.77 -6.40
CA ARG A 119 28.97 13.41 -5.64
C ARG A 119 28.72 13.45 -4.12
N ARG A 120 29.25 12.44 -3.39
CA ARG A 120 30.54 12.47 -2.63
C ARG A 120 30.40 13.37 -1.38
N THR A 121 30.73 12.97 -0.15
CA THR A 121 31.99 12.37 0.35
C THR A 121 31.78 11.76 1.79
N PRO A 122 32.77 11.55 2.68
CA PRO A 122 33.17 10.23 3.17
C PRO A 122 33.36 10.27 4.70
N SER A 123 32.37 10.69 5.49
CA SER A 123 32.63 10.97 6.90
C SER A 123 31.33 10.97 7.70
N CYS A 124 31.10 9.89 8.44
CA CYS A 124 30.48 10.01 9.76
C CYS A 124 31.00 8.86 10.60
N SER A 125 32.29 8.96 10.89
CA SER A 125 33.05 8.13 11.83
C SER A 125 32.64 8.44 13.26
N ALA A 126 32.30 7.42 14.05
CA ALA A 126 32.69 7.34 15.46
C ALA A 126 32.36 5.96 16.05
N ARG A 127 33.37 5.08 16.05
CA ARG A 127 33.63 4.19 17.19
C ARG A 127 34.63 4.96 18.06
N PRO A 128 34.45 5.01 19.39
CA PRO A 128 35.43 4.34 20.25
C PRO A 128 34.76 3.72 21.50
N THR A 129 34.96 2.42 21.71
CA THR A 129 35.85 1.77 22.71
C THR A 129 35.22 1.57 24.09
N ARG A 130 35.09 0.28 24.41
CA ARG A 130 34.94 -0.31 25.74
C ARG A 130 36.03 0.23 26.67
N ALA A 131 35.66 0.65 27.87
CA ALA A 131 36.57 0.79 29.00
C ALA A 131 36.10 -0.15 30.12
N SER A 132 37.06 -0.93 30.60
CA SER A 132 37.13 -1.67 31.86
C SER A 132 36.90 -0.78 33.08
#